data_AF-A0A1G1I1D4-F1
#
_entry.id   AF-A0A1G1I1D4-F1
#
_cell.length_a   1.000
_cell.length_b   1.000
_cell.length_c   1.000
_cell.angle_alpha   90.00
_cell.angle_beta   90.00
_cell.angle_gamma   90.00
#
_symmetry.space_group_name_H-M   'P 1'
#
loop_
_entity.id
_entity.type
_entity.pdbx_description
1 polymer ?
#
loop_
_entity_poly.entity_id
_entity_poly.type
_entity_poly.pdbx_seq_one_letter_code
_entity_poly.pdbx_strand_id
1 'polypeptide(L)' 'MEEIRAVFEILDDLDISREAVTIPLTPEHPGRVTRLPNGKYEIAVESEEPLAAWLPVLRAELKRLAG' A
#
# COMPACT_ATOMS: atom_id res chain seq x y z
N MET A 1 -4.01 -14.90 5.15
CA MET A 1 -4.49 -14.92 3.74
C MET A 1 -5.47 -13.77 3.45
N GLU A 2 -6.21 -13.27 4.44
CA GLU A 2 -7.22 -12.20 4.24
C GLU A 2 -6.61 -10.79 4.14
N GLU A 3 -5.50 -10.52 4.81
CA GLU A 3 -4.88 -9.19 4.85
C GLU A 3 -4.36 -8.72 3.48
N ILE A 4 -3.67 -9.59 2.74
CA ILE A 4 -3.21 -9.30 1.36
C ILE A 4 -4.40 -9.06 0.42
N ARG A 5 -5.51 -9.76 0.65
CA ARG A 5 -6.72 -9.61 -0.17
C ARG A 5 -7.28 -8.20 -0.05
N ALA A 6 -7.36 -7.66 1.17
CA ALA A 6 -7.84 -6.31 1.41
C ALA A 6 -6.96 -5.24 0.74
N VAL A 7 -5.63 -5.43 0.73
CA VAL A 7 -4.73 -4.54 -0.03
C VAL A 7 -5.03 -4.60 -1.52
N PHE A 8 -5.22 -5.79 -2.09
CA PHE A 8 -5.55 -5.93 -3.50
C PHE A 8 -6.91 -5.36 -3.88
N GLU A 9 -7.91 -5.40 -2.99
CA GLU A 9 -9.21 -4.75 -3.22
C GLU A 9 -9.08 -3.23 -3.29
N ILE A 10 -8.22 -2.63 -2.46
CA ILE A 10 -7.93 -1.18 -2.53
C ILE A 10 -7.23 -0.82 -3.83
N LEU A 11 -6.29 -1.64 -4.30
CA LEU A 11 -5.60 -1.41 -5.57
C LEU A 11 -6.57 -1.49 -6.75
N ASP A 12 -7.49 -2.46 -6.73
CA ASP A 12 -8.52 -2.63 -7.75
C ASP A 12 -9.50 -1.44 -7.80
N ASP A 13 -9.96 -0.95 -6.64
CA ASP A 13 -10.81 0.25 -6.50
C ASP A 13 -10.15 1.53 -7.07
N LEU A 14 -8.82 1.56 -7.08
CA LEU A 14 -8.01 2.69 -7.57
C LEU A 14 -7.47 2.48 -9.00
N ASP A 15 -7.84 1.39 -9.69
CA ASP A 15 -7.32 1.01 -11.01
C ASP A 15 -5.77 0.88 -11.03
N ILE A 16 -5.16 0.49 -9.90
CA ILE A 16 -3.71 0.31 -9.76
C ILE A 16 -3.36 -1.16 -9.98
N SER A 17 -2.56 -1.42 -11.02
CA SER A 17 -2.02 -2.77 -11.27
C SER A 17 -1.19 -3.27 -10.09
N ARG A 18 -1.40 -4.53 -9.68
CA ARG A 18 -0.62 -5.18 -8.62
C ARG A 18 0.88 -5.19 -8.92
N GLU A 19 1.26 -5.23 -10.19
CA GLU A 19 2.66 -5.17 -10.65
C GLU A 19 3.29 -3.76 -10.54
N ALA A 20 2.44 -2.74 -10.45
CA ALA A 20 2.85 -1.37 -10.18
C ALA A 20 3.10 -1.13 -8.70
N VAL A 21 3.01 -2.16 -7.84
CA VAL A 21 3.22 -2.05 -6.40
C VAL A 21 4.35 -2.95 -5.94
N THR A 22 5.21 -2.42 -5.09
CA THR A 22 6.28 -3.14 -4.41
C THR A 22 6.02 -3.08 -2.90
N ILE A 23 5.94 -4.23 -2.26
CA ILE A 23 5.84 -4.35 -0.80
C ILE A 23 7.18 -4.91 -0.30
N PRO A 24 8.06 -4.09 0.30
CA PRO A 24 9.27 -4.60 0.93
C PRO A 24 8.93 -5.69 1.96
N LEU A 25 9.76 -6.73 2.00
CA LEU A 25 9.65 -7.81 3.01
C LEU A 25 9.99 -7.32 4.42
N THR A 26 10.62 -6.16 4.52
CA THR A 26 10.94 -5.49 5.79
C THR A 26 9.83 -4.49 6.09
N PRO A 27 9.02 -4.71 7.13
CA PRO A 27 8.03 -3.73 7.55
C PRO A 27 8.76 -2.54 8.20
N GLU A 28 8.20 -1.34 8.06
CA GLU A 28 8.77 -0.09 8.59
C GLU A 28 7.75 0.60 9.51
N HIS A 29 8.22 1.26 10.56
CA HIS A 29 7.41 2.17 11.38
C HIS A 29 7.97 3.60 11.28
N PRO A 30 7.15 4.60 10.90
CA PRO A 30 5.73 4.48 10.52
C PRO A 30 5.53 3.92 9.10
N GLY A 31 4.44 3.17 8.91
CA GLY A 31 4.02 2.67 7.61
C GLY A 31 3.79 3.81 6.62
N ARG A 32 4.29 3.69 5.38
CA ARG A 32 4.25 4.75 4.37
C ARG A 32 3.99 4.23 2.97
N VAL A 33 3.48 5.11 2.11
CA VAL A 33 3.35 4.87 0.67
C VAL A 33 4.14 5.94 -0.07
N THR A 34 4.99 5.54 -1.01
CA THR A 34 5.71 6.48 -1.86
C THR A 34 5.65 6.08 -3.32
N ARG A 35 5.72 7.07 -4.22
CA ARG A 35 5.82 6.82 -5.66
C ARG A 35 7.29 6.78 -6.04
N LEU A 36 7.74 5.65 -6.57
CA LEU A 36 9.09 5.43 -7.03
C LEU A 36 9.32 6.12 -8.40
N PRO A 37 10.57 6.47 -8.74
CA PRO A 37 10.92 7.11 -10.01
C PRO A 37 10.67 6.22 -11.24
N ASN A 38 10.53 4.91 -11.05
CA ASN A 38 10.15 3.97 -12.10
C ASN A 38 8.63 3.94 -12.37
N GLY A 39 7.84 4.76 -11.68
CA GLY A 39 6.38 4.83 -11.80
C GLY A 39 5.61 3.85 -10.93
N LYS A 40 6.29 3.00 -10.14
CA LYS A 40 5.66 2.08 -9.19
C LYS A 40 5.37 2.76 -7.85
N TYR A 41 4.51 2.16 -7.05
CA TYR A 41 4.25 2.52 -5.67
C TYR A 41 4.97 1.56 -4.74
N GLU A 42 5.69 2.09 -3.77
CA GLU A 42 6.26 1.31 -2.69
C GLU A 42 5.38 1.47 -1.45
N ILE A 43 4.97 0.36 -0.87
CA ILE A 43 4.10 0.29 0.31
C ILE A 43 4.91 -0.31 1.45
N ALA A 44 5.46 0.53 2.32
CA ALA A 44 6.10 0.08 3.54
C ALA A 44 5.03 -0.23 4.58
N VAL A 45 4.84 -1.51 4.87
CA VAL A 45 3.81 -2.00 5.80
C VAL A 45 4.16 -1.60 7.23
N GLU A 46 3.17 -1.07 7.93
CA GLU A 46 3.26 -0.74 9.36
C GLU A 46 3.62 -1.99 10.19
N SER A 47 4.61 -1.86 11.06
CA SER A 47 5.12 -2.94 11.92
C SER A 47 4.45 -2.98 13.29
N GLU A 48 4.04 -1.83 13.84
CA GLU A 48 3.48 -1.74 15.20
C GLU A 48 1.98 -2.05 15.26
N GLU A 49 1.25 -1.78 14.18
CA GLU A 49 -0.21 -1.95 14.11
C GLU A 49 -0.61 -3.02 13.09
N PRO A 50 -1.74 -3.72 13.31
CA PRO A 50 -2.25 -4.68 12.34
C PRO A 50 -2.58 -4.00 11.01
N LEU A 51 -2.28 -4.66 9.89
CA LEU A 51 -2.51 -4.13 8.55
C LEU A 51 -3.93 -3.60 8.36
N ALA A 52 -4.92 -4.30 8.93
CA ALA A 52 -6.33 -3.90 8.88
C ALA A 52 -6.60 -2.48 9.43
N ALA A 53 -5.90 -2.08 10.50
CA ALA A 53 -6.00 -0.73 11.05
C ALA A 53 -5.32 0.32 10.14
N TRP A 54 -4.29 -0.10 9.40
CA TRP A 54 -3.54 0.77 8.49
C TRP A 54 -4.13 0.86 7.06
N LEU A 55 -4.99 -0.07 6.63
CA LEU A 55 -5.69 -0.05 5.34
C LEU A 55 -6.35 1.31 4.97
N PRO A 56 -7.08 2.01 5.86
CA PRO A 56 -7.64 3.31 5.52
C PRO A 56 -6.58 4.37 5.21
N VAL A 57 -5.43 4.32 5.90
CA VAL A 57 -4.29 5.23 5.65
C VAL A 57 -3.65 4.90 4.30
N LEU A 58 -3.40 3.61 4.04
CA LEU A 58 -2.88 3.12 2.76
C LEU A 58 -3.73 3.61 1.58
N ARG A 59 -5.06 3.46 1.68
CA ARG A 59 -5.99 3.91 0.62
C ARG A 59 -5.92 5.41 0.41
N ALA A 60 -5.86 6.20 1.49
CA ALA A 60 -5.77 7.66 1.39
C ALA A 60 -4.47 8.09 0.69
N GLU A 61 -3.34 7.49 1.04
CA GLU A 61 -2.05 7.80 0.42
C GLU A 61 -1.98 7.36 -1.05
N LEU A 62 -2.45 6.15 -1.39
CA LEU A 62 -2.51 5.71 -2.79
C LEU A 62 -3.39 6.63 -3.63
N LYS A 63 -4.56 7.01 -3.13
CA LYS A 63 -5.44 7.97 -3.82
C LYS A 63 -4.78 9.34 -3.99
N ARG A 64 -4.03 9.81 -2.99
CA ARG A 64 -3.29 11.07 -3.04
C ARG A 64 -2.16 11.05 -4.07
N LEU A 65 -1.51 9.91 -4.26
CA LEU A 65 -0.39 9.75 -5.21
C LEU A 65 -0.83 9.40 -6.64
N ALA A 66 -2.02 8.81 -6.78
CA ALA A 66 -2.62 8.44 -8.06
C ALA A 66 -3.44 9.57 -8.72
N GLY A 67 -3.96 10.51 -7.92
CA GLY A 67 -4.62 11.74 -8.40
C GLY A 67 -3.65 12.83 -8.81
#